data_AF-A0A935VRL2-F1
#
_entry.id   AF-A0A935VRL2-F1
#
_cell.length_a   1.000
_cell.length_b   1.000
_cell.length_c   1.000
_cell.angle_alpha   90.00
_cell.angle_beta   90.00
_cell.angle_gamma   90.00
#
_symmetry.space_group_name_H-M   'P 1'
#
loop_
_entity.id
_entity.type
_entity.pdbx_description
1 polymer ?
#
loop_
_entity_poly.entity_id
_entity_poly.type
_entity_poly.pdbx_seq_one_letter_code
_entity_poly.pdbx_strand_id
1 'polypeptide(L)'
;MDALEELQKENKKLKEENSRLEKINKKYEENGIAKLYYSLSRKAWEMGDLMNDTDLKTIEMDDPKSKKFDRLKIIWQDAASLATAIKALGDAAGVTGDEVKDVAKKGSFLDKVIA
;
A
#
# COMPACT_ATOMS: atom_id res chain seq x y z
N MET A 1 -3.21 13.27 45.20
CA MET A 1 -3.62 12.89 43.83
C MET A 1 -4.87 12.07 44.01
N ASP A 2 -6.00 12.53 43.50
CA ASP A 2 -7.29 11.89 43.74
C ASP A 2 -7.32 10.54 43.00
N ALA A 3 -7.79 9.47 43.65
CA ALA A 3 -7.85 8.14 43.05
C ALA A 3 -8.63 8.12 41.72
N LEU A 4 -9.55 9.08 41.54
CA LEU A 4 -10.28 9.32 40.30
C LEU A 4 -9.35 9.75 39.15
N GLU A 5 -8.36 10.59 39.43
CA GLU A 5 -7.42 11.12 38.45
C GLU A 5 -6.43 10.05 37.98
N GLU A 6 -5.97 9.19 38.90
CA GLU A 6 -5.17 8.01 38.56
C GLU A 6 -5.96 7.02 37.67
N LEU A 7 -7.21 6.72 38.04
CA LEU A 7 -8.09 5.84 37.24
C LEU A 7 -8.36 6.40 35.84
N GLN A 8 -8.53 7.72 35.69
CA GLN A 8 -8.71 8.34 34.37
C GLN A 8 -7.46 8.24 33.51
N LYS A 9 -6.28 8.44 34.11
CA LYS A 9 -4.99 8.31 33.43
C LYS A 9 -4.74 6.88 32.96
N GLU A 10 -5.06 5.90 33.79
CA GLU A 10 -4.93 4.48 33.45
C GLU A 10 -5.91 4.06 32.35
N ASN A 11 -7.18 4.50 32.42
CA ASN A 11 -8.16 4.25 31.37
C ASN A 11 -7.73 4.80 30.01
N LYS A 12 -7.12 6.00 29.99
CA LYS A 12 -6.58 6.59 28.76
C LYS A 12 -5.47 5.73 28.17
N LYS A 13 -4.53 5.29 29.01
CA LYS A 13 -3.41 4.43 28.60
C LYS A 13 -3.91 3.09 28.03
N LEU A 14 -4.88 2.46 28.70
CA LEU A 14 -5.47 1.20 28.25
C LEU A 14 -6.20 1.35 26.91
N LYS A 15 -6.89 2.47 26.68
CA LYS A 15 -7.54 2.75 25.38
C LYS A 15 -6.51 2.91 24.25
N GLU A 16 -5.42 3.62 24.50
CA GLU A 16 -4.33 3.79 23.54
C GLU A 16 -3.66 2.44 23.21
N GLU A 17 -3.44 1.61 24.23
CA GLU A 17 -2.86 0.28 24.09
C GLU A 17 -3.80 -0.67 23.33
N ASN A 18 -5.10 -0.69 23.65
CA ASN A 18 -6.09 -1.47 22.90
C ASN A 18 -6.13 -1.05 21.42
N SER A 19 -6.17 0.25 21.13
CA SER A 19 -6.15 0.73 19.74
C SER A 19 -4.87 0.33 19.01
N ARG A 20 -3.72 0.30 19.70
CA ARG A 20 -2.45 -0.19 19.14
C ARG A 20 -2.51 -1.69 18.85
N LEU A 21 -3.04 -2.48 19.78
CA LEU A 21 -3.17 -3.94 19.64
C LEU A 21 -4.14 -4.32 18.52
N GLU A 22 -5.27 -3.62 18.40
CA GLU A 22 -6.22 -3.79 17.29
C GLU A 22 -5.56 -3.56 15.93
N LYS A 23 -4.76 -2.50 15.80
CA LYS A 23 -4.00 -2.22 14.55
C LYS A 23 -2.99 -3.32 14.24
N ILE A 24 -2.35 -3.89 15.25
CA ILE A 24 -1.39 -4.97 15.08
C ILE A 24 -2.11 -6.26 14.66
N ASN A 25 -3.19 -6.63 15.34
CA ASN A 25 -4.01 -7.78 14.99
C ASN A 25 -4.53 -7.69 13.55
N LYS A 26 -5.01 -6.52 13.14
CA LYS A 26 -5.44 -6.28 11.77
C LYS A 26 -4.35 -6.63 10.74
N LYS A 27 -3.08 -6.29 11.01
CA LYS A 27 -1.96 -6.67 10.11
C LYS A 27 -1.77 -8.19 10.00
N TYR A 28 -2.05 -8.94 11.06
CA TYR A 28 -1.92 -10.40 11.07
C TYR A 28 -3.15 -11.13 10.50
N GLU A 29 -4.28 -10.42 10.47
CA GLU A 29 -5.56 -10.85 9.88
C GLU A 29 -5.70 -10.48 8.40
N GLU A 30 -4.80 -9.66 7.86
CA GLU A 30 -4.78 -9.31 6.44
C GLU A 30 -3.85 -10.25 5.63
N ASN A 31 -4.20 -10.49 4.37
CA ASN A 31 -3.32 -11.07 3.37
C ASN A 31 -2.34 -9.99 2.88
N GLY A 32 -1.14 -9.96 3.49
CA GLY A 32 -0.11 -8.98 3.15
C GLY A 32 0.34 -9.00 1.68
N ILE A 33 0.29 -10.16 1.02
CA ILE A 33 0.67 -10.30 -0.39
C ILE A 33 -0.38 -9.62 -1.28
N ALA A 34 -1.67 -9.88 -1.05
CA ALA A 34 -2.76 -9.20 -1.77
C ALA A 34 -2.70 -7.68 -1.55
N LYS A 35 -2.46 -7.25 -0.31
CA LYS A 35 -2.33 -5.81 0.00
C LYS A 35 -1.19 -5.15 -0.77
N LEU A 36 -0.05 -5.83 -0.88
CA LEU A 36 1.08 -5.34 -1.65
C LEU A 36 0.77 -5.31 -3.16
N TYR A 37 0.11 -6.34 -3.69
CA TYR A 37 -0.36 -6.39 -5.07
C TYR A 37 -1.19 -5.14 -5.45
N TYR A 38 -2.22 -4.82 -4.66
CA TYR A 38 -3.09 -3.68 -4.95
C TYR A 38 -2.37 -2.33 -4.80
N SER A 39 -1.49 -2.23 -3.80
CA SER A 39 -0.65 -1.04 -3.63
C SER A 39 0.23 -0.79 -4.86
N LEU A 40 0.94 -1.82 -5.33
CA LEU A 40 1.80 -1.71 -6.50
C LEU A 40 1.01 -1.49 -7.79
N SER A 41 -0.17 -2.09 -7.92
CA SER A 41 -1.07 -1.87 -9.06
C SER A 41 -1.50 -0.41 -9.18
N ARG A 42 -1.86 0.23 -8.06
CA ARG A 42 -2.15 1.68 -8.04
C ARG A 42 -0.92 2.52 -8.39
N LYS A 43 0.24 2.14 -7.87
CA LYS A 43 1.51 2.85 -8.18
C LYS A 43 1.88 2.72 -9.65
N ALA A 44 1.62 1.57 -10.29
CA ALA A 44 1.79 1.40 -11.73
C ALA A 44 0.86 2.31 -12.54
N TRP A 45 -0.38 2.50 -12.07
CA TRP A 45 -1.31 3.45 -12.69
C TRP A 45 -0.82 4.90 -12.58
N GLU A 46 -0.39 5.33 -11.38
CA GLU A 46 0.22 6.66 -11.16
C GLU A 46 1.47 6.88 -12.02
N MET A 47 2.30 5.84 -12.22
CA MET A 47 3.45 5.92 -13.13
C MET A 47 3.03 6.10 -14.59
N GLY A 48 1.94 5.44 -15.01
CA GLY A 48 1.36 5.62 -16.34
C GLY A 48 0.87 7.04 -16.56
N ASP A 49 0.14 7.60 -15.60
CA ASP A 49 -0.33 9.00 -15.65
C ASP A 49 0.83 9.98 -15.74
N LEU A 50 1.85 9.83 -14.88
CA LEU A 50 3.05 10.66 -14.92
C LEU A 50 3.75 10.64 -16.28
N MET A 51 3.80 9.47 -16.92
CA MET A 51 4.40 9.30 -18.24
C MET A 51 3.55 9.94 -19.34
N ASN A 52 2.22 9.80 -19.27
CA ASN A 52 1.28 10.40 -20.22
C ASN A 52 1.23 11.93 -20.11
N ASP A 53 1.39 12.47 -18.91
CA ASP A 53 1.44 13.91 -18.64
C ASP A 53 2.75 14.56 -19.14
N THR A 54 3.76 13.76 -19.51
CA THR A 54 5.04 14.27 -20.00
C THR A 54 5.16 14.17 -21.52
N ASP A 55 5.20 15.31 -22.20
CA ASP A 55 5.55 15.37 -23.61
C ASP A 55 7.06 15.27 -23.82
N LEU A 56 7.52 14.16 -24.40
CA LEU A 56 8.92 13.91 -24.71
C LEU A 56 9.48 14.83 -25.79
N LYS A 57 8.64 15.48 -26.61
CA LYS A 57 9.12 16.45 -27.63
C LYS A 57 9.57 17.76 -27.03
N THR A 58 9.07 18.10 -25.84
CA THR A 58 9.30 19.38 -25.16
C THR A 58 10.17 19.25 -23.92
N ILE A 59 10.67 18.04 -23.63
CA ILE A 59 11.53 17.82 -22.49
C ILE A 59 12.92 18.44 -22.74
N GLU A 60 13.36 19.33 -21.85
CA GLU A 60 14.72 19.87 -21.89
C GLU A 60 15.73 18.77 -21.60
N MET A 61 16.61 18.51 -22.55
CA MET A 61 17.68 17.49 -22.49
C MET A 61 19.09 18.10 -22.48
N ASP A 62 19.19 19.39 -22.73
CA ASP A 62 20.43 20.15 -22.88
C ASP A 62 20.86 20.85 -21.59
N ASP A 63 19.96 21.07 -20.62
CA ASP A 63 20.33 21.53 -19.29
C ASP A 63 20.94 20.38 -18.46
N PRO A 64 22.27 20.41 -18.16
CA PRO A 64 22.91 19.39 -17.35
C PRO A 64 22.41 19.32 -15.89
N LYS A 65 21.64 20.31 -15.43
CA LYS A 65 20.98 20.29 -14.10
C LYS A 65 19.60 19.62 -14.13
N SER A 66 18.97 19.52 -15.30
CA SER A 66 17.66 18.88 -15.46
C SER A 66 17.80 17.36 -15.35
N LYS A 67 17.28 16.78 -14.26
CA LYS A 67 17.21 15.32 -14.05
C LYS A 67 15.87 14.72 -14.48
N LYS A 68 15.02 15.49 -15.16
CA LYS A 68 13.65 15.07 -15.48
C LYS A 68 13.65 13.84 -16.40
N PHE A 69 14.44 13.89 -17.47
CA PHE A 69 14.57 12.77 -18.41
C PHE A 69 15.15 11.53 -17.71
N ASP A 70 16.23 11.67 -16.92
CA ASP A 70 16.84 10.54 -16.21
C ASP A 70 15.86 9.84 -15.26
N ARG A 71 15.01 10.60 -14.55
CA ARG A 71 13.99 10.03 -13.67
C ARG A 71 12.92 9.27 -14.45
N LEU A 72 12.44 9.81 -15.57
CA LEU A 72 11.46 9.14 -16.43
C LEU A 72 12.05 7.88 -17.07
N LYS A 73 13.32 7.94 -17.46
CA LYS A 73 14.07 6.79 -17.97
C LYS A 73 14.12 5.66 -16.93
N ILE A 74 14.40 5.96 -15.67
CA ILE A 74 14.41 4.95 -14.59
C ILE A 74 13.03 4.28 -14.47
N ILE A 75 11.96 5.09 -14.41
CA ILE A 75 10.58 4.58 -14.31
C ILE A 75 10.26 3.64 -15.48
N TRP A 76 10.62 4.04 -16.70
CA TRP A 76 10.40 3.23 -17.89
C TRP A 76 11.24 1.94 -17.86
N GLN A 77 12.52 2.02 -17.52
CA GLN A 77 13.40 0.84 -17.47
C GLN A 77 12.91 -0.19 -16.45
N ASP A 78 12.40 0.25 -15.30
CA ASP A 78 11.91 -0.62 -14.24
C ASP A 78 10.45 -1.06 -14.44
N ALA A 79 9.72 -0.53 -15.42
CA ALA A 79 8.31 -0.85 -15.63
C ALA A 79 8.08 -2.36 -15.87
N ALA A 80 8.98 -3.03 -16.59
CA ALA A 80 8.88 -4.46 -16.87
C ALA A 80 9.08 -5.32 -15.60
N SER A 81 10.02 -4.92 -14.73
CA SER A 81 10.26 -5.61 -13.46
C SER A 81 9.08 -5.42 -12.50
N LEU A 82 8.50 -4.21 -12.46
CA LEU A 82 7.29 -3.92 -11.70
C LEU A 82 6.08 -4.74 -12.19
N ALA A 83 5.86 -4.82 -13.49
CA ALA A 83 4.77 -5.61 -14.06
C ALA A 83 4.91 -7.10 -13.72
N THR A 84 6.14 -7.63 -13.78
CA THR A 84 6.44 -9.00 -13.39
C THR A 84 6.18 -9.25 -11.91
N ALA A 85 6.59 -8.30 -11.05
CA ALA A 85 6.34 -8.38 -9.61
C ALA A 85 4.84 -8.34 -9.27
N ILE A 86 4.07 -7.43 -9.90
CA ILE A 86 2.62 -7.34 -9.72
C ILE A 86 1.97 -8.67 -10.12
N LYS A 87 2.31 -9.22 -11.28
CA LYS A 87 1.76 -10.51 -11.71
C LYS A 87 2.07 -11.62 -10.71
N ALA A 88 3.33 -11.76 -10.29
CA ALA A 88 3.74 -12.78 -9.34
C ALA A 88 3.02 -12.65 -7.98
N LEU A 89 2.81 -11.42 -7.50
CA LEU A 89 2.05 -11.16 -6.28
C LEU A 89 0.58 -11.53 -6.44
N GLY A 90 -0.02 -11.23 -7.58
CA GLY A 90 -1.42 -11.58 -7.89
C GLY A 90 -1.63 -13.09 -7.89
N ASP A 91 -0.74 -13.82 -8.56
CA ASP A 91 -0.73 -15.28 -8.62
C ASP A 91 -0.54 -15.90 -7.22
N ALA A 92 0.43 -15.38 -6.44
CA ALA A 92 0.73 -15.87 -5.09
C ALA A 92 -0.40 -15.59 -4.09
N ALA A 93 -1.09 -14.46 -4.22
CA ALA A 93 -2.21 -14.09 -3.36
C ALA A 93 -3.54 -14.71 -3.77
N GLY A 94 -3.67 -15.22 -5.00
CA GLY A 94 -4.93 -15.70 -5.55
C GLY A 94 -5.96 -14.58 -5.74
N VAL A 95 -5.49 -13.42 -6.24
CA VAL A 95 -6.33 -12.23 -6.44
C VAL A 95 -7.52 -12.54 -7.34
N THR A 96 -8.72 -12.18 -6.87
CA THR A 96 -9.99 -12.34 -7.58
C THR A 96 -10.45 -11.04 -8.24
N GLY A 97 -9.88 -9.90 -7.82
CA GLY A 97 -10.27 -8.56 -8.27
C GLY A 97 -11.11 -7.81 -7.24
N ASP A 98 -11.59 -8.47 -6.19
CA ASP A 98 -12.28 -7.87 -5.05
C ASP A 98 -11.26 -7.57 -3.94
N GLU A 99 -10.70 -6.35 -3.92
CA GLU A 99 -9.61 -5.98 -2.99
C GLU A 99 -9.98 -6.22 -1.53
N VAL A 100 -11.24 -5.98 -1.16
CA VAL A 100 -11.70 -6.15 0.21
C VAL A 100 -11.61 -7.61 0.63
N LYS A 101 -12.05 -8.53 -0.25
CA LYS A 101 -11.99 -9.97 0.01
C LYS A 101 -10.58 -10.51 -0.10
N ASP A 102 -9.82 -10.07 -1.11
CA ASP A 102 -8.47 -10.58 -1.37
C ASP A 102 -7.50 -10.21 -0.25
N VAL A 103 -7.69 -9.04 0.37
CA VAL A 103 -6.91 -8.57 1.53
C VAL A 103 -7.42 -9.20 2.84
N ALA A 104 -8.66 -9.64 2.95
CA ALA A 104 -9.12 -10.39 4.10
C ALA A 104 -8.48 -11.79 4.12
N LYS A 105 -7.79 -12.18 5.20
CA LYS A 105 -7.24 -13.54 5.31
C LYS A 105 -8.38 -14.53 5.53
N LYS A 106 -8.42 -15.63 4.77
CA LYS A 106 -9.38 -16.73 4.99
C LYS A 106 -9.41 -17.17 6.46
N GLY A 107 -10.61 -17.21 7.04
CA GLY A 107 -10.83 -17.57 8.45
C GLY A 107 -10.56 -16.47 9.48
N SER A 108 -10.13 -15.28 9.05
CA SER A 108 -10.02 -14.10 9.92
C SER A 108 -11.41 -13.60 10.37
N PHE A 109 -11.43 -12.74 11.40
CA PHE A 109 -12.65 -12.05 11.80
C PHE A 109 -13.24 -11.22 10.64
N LEU A 110 -12.39 -10.55 9.85
CA LEU A 110 -12.80 -9.77 8.68
C LEU A 110 -13.52 -10.62 7.62
N ASP A 111 -13.02 -11.83 7.35
CA ASP A 111 -13.64 -12.79 6.43
C ASP A 111 -15.06 -13.20 6.89
N LYS A 112 -15.30 -13.29 8.20
CA LYS A 112 -16.61 -13.66 8.78
C LYS A 112 -17.63 -12.53 8.80
N VAL A 113 -17.19 -11.27 8.78
CA VAL A 113 -18.07 -10.09 8.86
C VAL A 113 -18.46 -9.58 7.46
N ILE A 114 -17.66 -9.89 6.44
CA ILE A 114 -17.85 -9.43 5.05
C ILE A 114 -18.56 -10.51 4.19
N ALA A 115 -18.77 -11.71 4.74
CA ALA A 115 -19.47 -12.83 4.09
C ALA A 115 -20.99 -12.64 3.97
#